data_AF-A0A924URV7-F1
#
_entry.id   AF-A0A924URV7-F1
#
_cell.length_a   1.000
_cell.length_b   1.000
_cell.length_c   1.000
_cell.angle_alpha   90.00
_cell.angle_beta   90.00
_cell.angle_gamma   90.00
#
_symmetry.space_group_name_H-M   'P 1'
#
loop_
_entity.id
_entity.type
_entity.pdbx_description
1 polymer ?
#
loop_
_entity_poly.entity_id
_entity_poly.type
_entity_poly.pdbx_seq_one_letter_code
_entity_poly.pdbx_strand_id
1 'polypeptide(L)'
;MTGRHDSKGFTLIELMFAMAFVSFLMIFIVTSIVQTMRIYNKGLAIRDINQSGRQLSEEMTRTLRYANAQQFAAGGDRTANQRICANGVSYVWNIETVAGLSTTNKYSGADASIPIRFIRVDDRSGSLCAVPTSAVTKSQSRDLLGAQLALQRLTLSTSEAGRVVTIKALISTQGNNRPSNSATSPSGFECPTGGDGAFCAFGDFPTTVYIRN
;
A
#
# COMPACT_ATOMS: atom_id res chain seq x y z
N MET A 1 -1.64 77.10 -19.62
CA MET A 1 -1.80 75.73 -20.11
C MET A 1 -2.21 74.86 -18.93
N THR A 2 -3.48 74.50 -18.81
CA THR A 2 -4.00 73.63 -17.75
C THR A 2 -4.69 72.45 -18.43
N GLY A 3 -4.08 71.27 -18.30
CA GLY A 3 -4.58 70.02 -18.90
C GLY A 3 -5.86 69.58 -18.22
N ARG A 4 -6.94 69.46 -18.99
CA ARG A 4 -8.23 68.92 -18.54
C ARG A 4 -8.10 67.40 -18.47
N HIS A 5 -8.11 66.84 -17.26
CA HIS A 5 -8.22 65.40 -17.06
C HIS A 5 -9.66 64.96 -17.32
N ASP A 6 -9.88 64.20 -18.40
CA ASP A 6 -11.15 63.54 -18.71
C ASP A 6 -11.25 62.26 -17.87
N SER A 7 -11.80 62.36 -16.66
CA SER A 7 -12.11 61.20 -15.82
C SER A 7 -13.39 60.52 -16.31
N LYS A 8 -13.27 59.64 -17.30
CA LYS A 8 -14.37 58.74 -17.68
C LYS A 8 -14.55 57.69 -16.59
N GLY A 9 -15.62 57.81 -15.79
CA GLY A 9 -16.04 56.77 -14.85
C GLY A 9 -16.69 55.60 -15.57
N PHE A 10 -16.52 54.39 -15.05
CA PHE A 10 -17.24 53.20 -15.54
C PHE A 10 -18.70 53.24 -15.12
N THR A 11 -19.59 52.75 -15.99
CA THR A 11 -21.00 52.57 -15.63
C THR A 11 -21.15 51.40 -14.66
N LEU A 12 -22.17 51.45 -13.78
CA LEU A 12 -22.47 50.35 -12.85
C LEU A 12 -22.64 49.01 -13.58
N ILE A 13 -23.24 49.02 -14.78
CA ILE A 13 -23.45 47.81 -15.56
C ILE A 13 -22.16 47.21 -16.11
N GLU A 14 -21.21 48.03 -16.58
CA GLU A 14 -19.88 47.56 -17.02
C GLU A 14 -19.09 46.95 -15.85
N LEU A 15 -19.16 47.56 -14.67
CA LEU A 15 -18.50 47.03 -13.47
C LEU A 15 -19.11 45.69 -13.05
N MET A 16 -20.44 45.55 -13.09
CA MET A 16 -21.12 44.29 -12.76
C MET A 16 -20.76 43.18 -13.74
N PHE A 17 -20.70 43.47 -15.05
CA PHE A 17 -20.26 42.50 -16.04
C PHE A 17 -18.79 42.11 -15.87
N ALA A 18 -17.91 43.06 -15.57
CA ALA A 18 -16.50 42.77 -15.31
C ALA A 18 -16.32 41.84 -14.11
N MET A 19 -17.01 42.10 -13.00
CA MET A 19 -16.95 41.24 -11.80
C MET A 19 -17.56 39.84 -12.04
N ALA A 20 -18.64 39.75 -12.82
CA ALA A 20 -19.25 38.47 -13.19
C ALA A 20 -18.29 37.62 -14.04
N PHE A 21 -17.62 38.23 -15.01
CA PHE A 21 -16.62 37.56 -15.83
C PHE A 21 -15.41 37.07 -15.02
N VAL A 22 -14.88 37.91 -14.13
CA VAL A 22 -13.78 37.54 -13.23
C VAL A 22 -14.18 36.38 -12.30
N SER A 23 -15.41 36.41 -11.77
CA SER A 23 -15.93 35.34 -10.91
C SER A 23 -16.04 34.01 -11.66
N PHE A 24 -16.55 34.02 -12.89
CA PHE A 24 -16.62 32.83 -13.74
C PHE A 24 -15.22 32.26 -14.02
N LEU A 25 -14.25 33.13 -14.34
CA LEU A 25 -12.87 32.73 -14.58
C LEU A 25 -12.25 32.09 -13.33
N MET A 26 -12.51 32.66 -12.15
CA MET A 26 -12.05 32.08 -10.88
C MET A 26 -12.63 30.69 -10.62
N ILE A 27 -13.93 30.47 -10.86
CA ILE A 27 -14.54 29.14 -10.73
C ILE A 27 -13.86 28.13 -11.66
N PHE A 28 -13.57 28.53 -12.91
CA PHE A 28 -12.87 27.68 -13.86
C PHE A 28 -11.45 27.30 -13.40
N ILE A 29 -10.69 28.27 -12.88
CA ILE A 29 -9.35 28.01 -12.33
C ILE A 29 -9.43 27.06 -11.12
N VAL A 30 -10.32 27.33 -10.17
CA VAL A 30 -10.45 26.52 -8.94
C VAL A 30 -10.82 25.08 -9.30
N THR A 31 -11.78 24.88 -10.19
CA THR A 31 -12.19 23.53 -10.63
C THR A 31 -11.06 22.80 -11.34
N SER A 32 -10.28 23.50 -12.18
CA SER A 32 -9.10 22.94 -12.87
C SER A 32 -8.01 22.50 -11.88
N ILE A 33 -7.74 23.32 -10.85
CA ILE A 33 -6.77 22.98 -9.79
C ILE A 33 -7.25 21.75 -9.02
N VAL A 34 -8.52 21.69 -8.62
CA VAL A 34 -9.09 20.55 -7.89
C VAL A 34 -8.96 19.26 -8.71
N GLN A 35 -9.27 19.30 -10.02
CA GLN A 35 -9.12 18.13 -10.88
C GLN A 35 -7.66 17.69 -11.02
N THR A 36 -6.74 18.64 -11.18
CA THR A 36 -5.29 18.36 -11.25
C THR A 36 -4.80 17.69 -9.97
N MET A 37 -5.22 18.20 -8.80
CA MET A 37 -4.86 17.61 -7.51
C MET A 37 -5.40 16.19 -7.33
N ARG A 38 -6.62 15.89 -7.80
CA ARG A 38 -7.17 14.53 -7.78
C ARG A 38 -6.32 13.56 -8.61
N ILE A 39 -5.93 13.97 -9.81
CA ILE A 39 -5.06 13.16 -10.69
C ILE A 39 -3.68 12.96 -10.06
N TYR A 40 -3.12 14.00 -9.46
CA TYR A 40 -1.83 13.94 -8.78
C TYR A 40 -1.84 12.95 -7.60
N ASN A 41 -2.82 13.05 -6.70
CA ASN A 41 -2.95 12.12 -5.56
C ASN A 41 -3.14 10.67 -6.02
N LYS A 42 -3.93 10.45 -7.07
CA LYS A 42 -4.05 9.15 -7.74
C LYS A 42 -2.71 8.64 -8.25
N GLY A 43 -1.96 9.49 -8.94
CA GLY A 43 -0.63 9.17 -9.48
C GLY A 43 0.36 8.78 -8.37
N LEU A 44 0.39 9.53 -7.27
CA LEU A 44 1.23 9.22 -6.12
C LEU A 44 0.90 7.85 -5.51
N ALA A 45 -0.37 7.57 -5.24
CA ALA A 45 -0.76 6.28 -4.66
C ALA A 45 -0.40 5.09 -5.56
N ILE A 46 -0.67 5.19 -6.86
CA ILE A 46 -0.32 4.14 -7.83
C ILE A 46 1.21 3.97 -7.91
N ARG A 47 1.96 5.07 -7.92
CA ARG A 47 3.43 5.03 -7.93
C ARG A 47 3.96 4.32 -6.70
N ASP A 48 3.47 4.68 -5.52
CA ASP A 48 3.93 4.12 -4.24
C ASP A 48 3.59 2.63 -4.14
N ILE A 49 2.38 2.21 -4.55
CA ILE A 49 1.99 0.79 -4.65
C ILE A 49 2.95 0.03 -5.57
N ASN A 50 3.22 0.56 -6.76
CA ASN A 50 4.09 -0.09 -7.74
C ASN A 50 5.54 -0.17 -7.28
N GLN A 51 6.06 0.88 -6.64
CA GLN A 51 7.41 0.90 -6.09
C GLN A 51 7.56 -0.11 -4.95
N SER A 52 6.65 -0.08 -3.97
CA SER A 52 6.66 -1.03 -2.85
C SER A 52 6.44 -2.47 -3.32
N GLY A 53 5.56 -2.72 -4.29
CA GLY A 53 5.33 -4.05 -4.85
C GLY A 53 6.54 -4.64 -5.56
N ARG A 54 7.25 -3.83 -6.37
CA ARG A 54 8.51 -4.26 -7.01
C ARG A 54 9.61 -4.53 -5.96
N GLN A 55 9.82 -3.60 -5.03
CA GLN A 55 10.82 -3.75 -3.98
C GLN A 55 10.56 -5.00 -3.12
N LEU A 56 9.29 -5.25 -2.78
CA LEU A 56 8.88 -6.45 -2.06
C LEU A 56 9.18 -7.71 -2.85
N SER A 57 8.77 -7.74 -4.13
CA SER A 57 8.96 -8.88 -5.02
C SER A 57 10.44 -9.23 -5.17
N GLU A 58 11.30 -8.23 -5.34
CA GLU A 58 12.75 -8.38 -5.41
C GLU A 58 13.33 -8.91 -4.09
N GLU A 59 12.92 -8.35 -2.94
CA GLU A 59 13.41 -8.77 -1.62
C GLU A 59 13.02 -10.21 -1.30
N MET A 60 11.76 -10.59 -1.51
CA MET A 60 11.30 -11.96 -1.28
C MET A 60 11.98 -12.93 -2.26
N THR A 61 12.13 -12.54 -3.53
CA THR A 61 12.85 -13.34 -4.53
C THR A 61 14.29 -13.58 -4.11
N ARG A 62 14.98 -12.54 -3.67
CA ARG A 62 16.35 -12.62 -3.20
C ARG A 62 16.45 -13.60 -2.03
N THR A 63 15.61 -13.46 -1.01
CA THR A 63 15.64 -14.35 0.17
C THR A 63 15.33 -15.80 -0.20
N LEU A 64 14.30 -16.05 -1.02
CA LEU A 64 13.92 -17.40 -1.43
C LEU A 64 14.95 -18.08 -2.34
N ARG A 65 15.63 -17.33 -3.21
CA ARG A 65 16.70 -17.89 -4.08
C ARG A 65 17.83 -18.52 -3.30
N TYR A 66 18.11 -18.02 -2.09
CA TYR A 66 19.16 -18.52 -1.20
C TYR A 66 18.61 -19.42 -0.08
N ALA A 67 17.30 -19.70 -0.07
CA ALA A 67 16.73 -20.63 0.88
C ALA A 67 17.05 -22.08 0.48
N ASN A 68 16.99 -23.00 1.43
CA ASN A 68 17.02 -24.43 1.15
C ASN A 68 15.59 -24.93 0.90
N ALA A 69 15.36 -25.58 -0.25
CA ALA A 69 14.03 -26.01 -0.67
C ALA A 69 13.37 -26.99 0.32
N GLN A 70 14.13 -27.92 0.91
CA GLN A 70 13.60 -28.91 1.85
C GLN A 70 13.20 -28.27 3.18
N GLN A 71 14.02 -27.36 3.71
CA GLN A 71 13.71 -26.63 4.92
C GLN A 71 12.49 -25.71 4.72
N PHE A 72 12.41 -25.06 3.55
CA PHE A 72 11.28 -24.21 3.21
C PHE A 72 9.98 -25.04 3.10
N ALA A 73 10.02 -26.21 2.45
CA ALA A 73 8.88 -27.11 2.35
C ALA A 73 8.44 -27.67 3.72
N ALA A 74 9.38 -27.90 4.63
CA ALA A 74 9.10 -28.48 5.95
C ALA A 74 8.47 -27.49 6.95
N GLY A 75 8.67 -26.18 6.78
CA GLY A 75 8.17 -25.20 7.76
C GLY A 75 8.31 -23.72 7.42
N GLY A 76 8.66 -23.39 6.17
CA GLY A 76 8.79 -22.01 5.70
C GLY A 76 7.46 -21.35 5.38
N ASP A 77 6.45 -22.11 4.93
CA ASP A 77 5.09 -21.62 4.73
C ASP A 77 4.30 -21.63 6.04
N ARG A 78 4.02 -20.43 6.56
CA ARG A 78 3.15 -20.19 7.72
C ARG A 78 2.09 -19.15 7.38
N THR A 79 1.64 -19.11 6.13
CA THR A 79 0.69 -18.11 5.62
C THR A 79 -0.62 -18.06 6.41
N ALA A 80 -1.07 -19.19 6.97
CA ALA A 80 -2.22 -19.26 7.87
C ALA A 80 -2.06 -18.38 9.14
N ASN A 81 -0.82 -18.19 9.59
CA ASN A 81 -0.44 -17.34 10.72
C ASN A 81 0.09 -15.97 10.26
N GLN A 82 -0.04 -15.67 8.96
CA GLN A 82 0.47 -14.45 8.34
C GLN A 82 1.99 -14.31 8.50
N ARG A 83 2.70 -15.43 8.32
CA ARG A 83 4.17 -15.50 8.34
C ARG A 83 4.72 -16.32 7.17
N ILE A 84 5.92 -15.98 6.72
CA ILE A 84 6.72 -16.81 5.80
C ILE A 84 8.16 -16.74 6.29
N CYS A 85 8.83 -17.88 6.41
CA CYS A 85 10.24 -17.91 6.80
C CYS A 85 11.09 -18.58 5.75
N ALA A 86 12.22 -17.96 5.46
CA ALA A 86 13.18 -18.47 4.51
C ALA A 86 14.57 -17.91 4.83
N ASN A 87 15.58 -18.78 4.78
CA ASN A 87 17.00 -18.38 4.90
C ASN A 87 17.32 -17.48 6.12
N GLY A 88 16.79 -17.84 7.31
CA GLY A 88 17.02 -17.07 8.55
C GLY A 88 16.31 -15.71 8.61
N VAL A 89 15.30 -15.51 7.75
CA VAL A 89 14.47 -14.31 7.70
C VAL A 89 13.01 -14.73 7.86
N SER A 90 12.27 -13.97 8.64
CA SER A 90 10.84 -14.17 8.88
C SER A 90 10.08 -12.94 8.43
N TYR A 91 9.24 -13.11 7.42
CA TYR A 91 8.28 -12.14 6.93
C TYR A 91 7.00 -12.26 7.75
N VAL A 92 6.54 -11.15 8.31
CA VAL A 92 5.37 -11.12 9.20
C VAL A 92 4.46 -9.98 8.78
N TRP A 93 3.17 -10.24 8.63
CA TRP A 93 2.21 -9.19 8.26
C TRP A 93 0.93 -9.29 9.08
N ASN A 94 0.14 -8.23 8.98
CA ASN A 94 -1.28 -8.23 9.30
C ASN A 94 -2.07 -7.74 8.10
N ILE A 95 -3.32 -8.18 7.99
CA ILE A 95 -4.22 -7.76 6.93
C ILE A 95 -5.18 -6.68 7.43
N GLU A 96 -5.50 -5.72 6.59
CA GLU A 96 -6.43 -4.65 6.95
C GLU A 96 -7.87 -5.04 6.57
N THR A 97 -8.78 -4.95 7.55
CA THR A 97 -10.20 -5.27 7.39
C THR A 97 -11.07 -4.03 7.62
N VAL A 98 -12.39 -4.18 7.50
CA VAL A 98 -13.35 -3.11 7.89
C VAL A 98 -13.22 -2.69 9.35
N ALA A 99 -12.77 -3.59 10.23
CA ALA A 99 -12.54 -3.29 11.64
C ALA A 99 -11.16 -2.67 11.92
N GLY A 100 -10.37 -2.43 10.87
CA GLY A 100 -8.97 -2.00 10.97
C GLY A 100 -7.98 -3.15 10.75
N LEU A 101 -6.72 -2.89 11.05
CA LEU A 101 -5.62 -3.85 10.90
C LEU A 101 -5.77 -5.01 11.88
N SER A 102 -5.61 -6.25 11.40
CA SER A 102 -5.65 -7.43 12.28
C SER A 102 -4.54 -7.38 13.32
N THR A 103 -4.80 -7.97 14.49
CA THR A 103 -3.85 -8.04 15.61
C THR A 103 -3.21 -9.42 15.74
N THR A 104 -3.26 -10.23 14.67
CA THR A 104 -2.70 -11.59 14.59
C THR A 104 -1.24 -11.63 14.98
N ASN A 105 -0.45 -10.69 14.47
CA ASN A 105 0.95 -10.50 14.81
C ASN A 105 1.14 -9.18 15.55
N LYS A 106 1.90 -9.21 16.64
CA LYS A 106 2.20 -8.04 17.47
C LYS A 106 3.66 -8.02 17.91
N TYR A 107 4.15 -6.83 18.21
CA TYR A 107 5.45 -6.69 18.85
C TYR A 107 5.40 -7.11 20.32
N SER A 108 6.55 -7.46 20.88
CA SER A 108 6.74 -7.76 22.30
C SER A 108 6.96 -6.48 23.14
N GLY A 109 6.55 -6.51 24.41
CA GLY A 109 6.90 -5.47 25.38
C GLY A 109 6.22 -4.12 25.12
N ALA A 110 6.97 -3.03 25.29
CA ALA A 110 6.47 -1.65 25.16
C ALA A 110 5.97 -1.30 23.76
N ASP A 111 6.43 -2.01 22.72
CA ASP A 111 6.05 -1.77 21.33
C ASP A 111 4.75 -2.48 20.93
N ALA A 112 4.09 -3.22 21.83
CA ALA A 112 2.93 -4.05 21.52
C ALA A 112 1.73 -3.28 20.92
N SER A 113 1.65 -1.96 21.13
CA SER A 113 0.64 -1.08 20.56
C SER A 113 0.93 -0.66 19.12
N ILE A 114 2.14 -0.88 18.62
CA ILE A 114 2.55 -0.45 17.29
C ILE A 114 2.05 -1.49 16.27
N PRO A 115 1.25 -1.07 15.28
CA PRO A 115 0.71 -1.98 14.29
C PRO A 115 1.81 -2.56 13.39
N ILE A 116 1.82 -3.88 13.22
CA ILE A 116 2.65 -4.55 12.21
C ILE A 116 1.86 -4.59 10.91
N ARG A 117 2.30 -3.86 9.88
CA ARG A 117 1.70 -3.93 8.54
C ARG A 117 2.32 -5.06 7.74
N PHE A 118 3.56 -4.86 7.33
CA PHE A 118 4.36 -5.91 6.72
C PHE A 118 5.83 -5.64 7.00
N ILE A 119 6.47 -6.58 7.69
CA ILE A 119 7.83 -6.45 8.16
C ILE A 119 8.66 -7.66 7.74
N ARG A 120 9.96 -7.39 7.61
CA ARG A 120 11.02 -8.39 7.57
C ARG A 120 11.67 -8.44 8.95
N VAL A 121 11.87 -9.63 9.48
CA VAL A 121 12.56 -9.86 10.76
C VAL A 121 13.80 -10.72 10.52
N ASP A 122 14.94 -10.32 11.07
CA ASP A 122 16.15 -11.14 11.09
C ASP A 122 16.00 -12.24 12.15
N ASP A 123 15.52 -13.42 11.74
CA ASP A 123 15.18 -14.56 12.59
C ASP A 123 16.11 -15.76 12.31
N ARG A 124 17.39 -15.60 12.66
CA ARG A 124 18.43 -16.63 12.41
C ARG A 124 18.14 -17.96 13.11
N SER A 125 17.42 -17.93 14.22
CA SER A 125 17.03 -19.14 14.96
C SER A 125 15.75 -19.80 14.41
N GLY A 126 15.04 -19.16 13.49
CA GLY A 126 13.76 -19.66 12.96
C GLY A 126 12.64 -19.69 14.01
N SER A 127 12.79 -18.95 15.10
CA SER A 127 11.90 -19.01 16.26
C SER A 127 10.47 -18.57 15.93
N LEU A 128 10.31 -17.62 15.00
CA LEU A 128 9.00 -17.11 14.60
C LEU A 128 8.21 -18.09 13.74
N CYS A 129 8.88 -19.02 13.04
CA CYS A 129 8.21 -20.10 12.30
C CYS A 129 8.06 -21.40 13.10
N ALA A 130 8.91 -21.63 14.10
CA ALA A 130 8.74 -22.72 15.05
C ALA A 130 7.50 -22.49 15.93
N VAL A 131 7.30 -21.25 16.40
CA VAL A 131 6.14 -20.84 17.19
C VAL A 131 5.44 -19.66 16.49
N PRO A 132 4.52 -19.91 15.55
CA PRO A 132 3.94 -18.86 14.71
C PRO A 132 2.95 -17.92 15.42
N THR A 133 2.89 -17.98 16.75
CA THR A 133 2.15 -17.07 17.64
C THR A 133 3.07 -16.20 18.50
N SER A 134 4.38 -16.41 18.43
CA SER A 134 5.36 -15.67 19.22
C SER A 134 5.35 -14.18 18.89
N ALA A 135 5.50 -13.31 19.89
CA ALA A 135 5.59 -11.88 19.64
C ALA A 135 6.89 -11.53 18.90
N VAL A 136 6.84 -10.50 18.04
CA VAL A 136 7.99 -10.04 17.26
C VAL A 136 8.81 -9.03 18.06
N THR A 137 10.14 -9.12 18.00
CA THR A 137 11.02 -8.10 18.57
C THR A 137 11.27 -6.98 17.57
N LYS A 138 10.84 -5.74 17.90
CA LYS A 138 10.90 -4.61 16.97
C LYS A 138 12.31 -4.23 16.52
N SER A 139 13.31 -4.33 17.40
CA SER A 139 14.71 -3.99 17.07
C SER A 139 15.33 -4.88 15.98
N GLN A 140 14.76 -6.07 15.73
CA GLN A 140 15.19 -7.00 14.68
C GLN A 140 14.35 -6.88 13.41
N SER A 141 13.39 -5.95 13.38
CA SER A 141 12.42 -5.82 12.31
C SER A 141 12.64 -4.58 11.44
N ARG A 142 12.21 -4.65 10.19
CA ARG A 142 12.17 -3.52 9.25
C ARG A 142 10.88 -3.56 8.45
N ASP A 143 10.22 -2.41 8.32
CA ASP A 143 9.02 -2.28 7.48
C ASP A 143 9.35 -2.43 6.00
N LEU A 144 8.48 -3.16 5.29
CA LEU A 144 8.58 -3.40 3.85
C LEU A 144 7.57 -2.60 3.03
N LEU A 145 6.58 -2.01 3.69
CA LEU A 145 5.56 -1.17 3.07
C LEU A 145 5.65 0.25 3.59
N GLY A 146 5.34 1.22 2.71
CA GLY A 146 5.20 2.61 3.11
C GLY A 146 4.04 2.81 4.08
N ALA A 147 4.10 3.88 4.89
CA ALA A 147 3.13 4.16 5.95
C ALA A 147 1.68 4.36 5.49
N GLN A 148 1.43 4.49 4.18
CA GLN A 148 0.11 4.67 3.57
C GLN A 148 -0.40 3.44 2.82
N LEU A 149 0.34 2.33 2.88
CA LEU A 149 0.03 1.10 2.18
C LEU A 149 -0.33 -0.01 3.16
N ALA A 150 -1.16 -0.92 2.68
CA ALA A 150 -1.55 -2.12 3.42
C ALA A 150 -1.43 -3.35 2.51
N LEU A 151 -1.17 -4.49 3.15
CA LEU A 151 -1.26 -5.79 2.51
C LEU A 151 -2.68 -6.31 2.70
N GLN A 152 -3.39 -6.54 1.60
CA GLN A 152 -4.74 -7.09 1.63
C GLN A 152 -4.74 -8.61 1.59
N ARG A 153 -3.80 -9.17 0.82
CA ARG A 153 -3.66 -10.60 0.66
C ARG A 153 -2.23 -10.95 0.30
N LEU A 154 -1.71 -11.99 0.93
CA LEU A 154 -0.46 -12.63 0.53
C LEU A 154 -0.71 -14.12 0.44
N THR A 155 -0.58 -14.68 -0.76
CA THR A 155 -0.73 -16.13 -0.98
C THR A 155 0.58 -16.71 -1.44
N LEU A 156 0.88 -17.89 -0.93
CA LEU A 156 2.01 -18.69 -1.34
C LEU A 156 1.48 -19.95 -2.05
N SER A 157 2.12 -20.34 -3.12
CA SER A 157 1.83 -21.59 -3.83
C SER A 157 3.14 -22.27 -4.15
N THR A 158 3.34 -23.44 -3.57
CA THR A 158 4.53 -24.27 -3.81
C THR A 158 4.21 -25.37 -4.82
N SER A 159 5.18 -25.67 -5.66
CA SER A 159 5.13 -26.78 -6.61
C SER A 159 6.50 -27.48 -6.66
N GLU A 160 6.54 -28.68 -7.23
CA GLU A 160 7.76 -29.48 -7.38
C GLU A 160 8.52 -29.70 -6.05
N ALA A 161 7.82 -30.22 -5.03
CA ALA A 161 8.40 -30.47 -3.69
C ALA A 161 9.04 -29.21 -3.04
N GLY A 162 8.50 -28.02 -3.32
CA GLY A 162 8.96 -26.76 -2.75
C GLY A 162 10.07 -26.07 -3.52
N ARG A 163 10.46 -26.57 -4.70
CA ARG A 163 11.50 -25.97 -5.54
C ARG A 163 11.01 -24.76 -6.33
N VAL A 164 9.73 -24.74 -6.70
CA VAL A 164 9.13 -23.58 -7.37
C VAL A 164 8.09 -22.97 -6.43
N VAL A 165 8.31 -21.72 -6.05
CA VAL A 165 7.45 -20.98 -5.13
C VAL A 165 6.90 -19.76 -5.84
N THR A 166 5.58 -19.66 -5.91
CA THR A 166 4.89 -18.46 -6.40
C THR A 166 4.31 -17.72 -5.21
N ILE A 167 4.72 -16.46 -5.05
CA ILE A 167 4.15 -15.52 -4.11
C ILE A 167 3.24 -14.57 -4.88
N LYS A 168 2.05 -14.28 -4.37
CA LYS A 168 1.21 -13.19 -4.86
C LYS A 168 0.88 -12.26 -3.73
N ALA A 169 1.33 -11.01 -3.85
CA ALA A 169 1.07 -9.95 -2.88
C ALA A 169 0.07 -8.94 -3.47
N LEU A 170 -1.05 -8.74 -2.80
CA LEU A 170 -2.01 -7.69 -3.11
C LEU A 170 -1.80 -6.51 -2.16
N ILE A 171 -1.23 -5.43 -2.69
CA ILE A 171 -0.92 -4.21 -1.95
C ILE A 171 -1.95 -3.16 -2.33
N SER A 172 -2.40 -2.37 -1.36
CA SER A 172 -3.36 -1.29 -1.58
C SER A 172 -3.07 -0.05 -0.76
N THR A 173 -3.81 1.01 -1.05
CA THR A 173 -4.08 2.10 -0.11
C THR A 173 -4.75 1.57 1.16
N GLN A 174 -4.59 2.30 2.26
CA GLN A 174 -5.04 1.88 3.60
C GLN A 174 -6.23 2.70 4.13
N GLY A 175 -6.78 2.30 5.28
CA GLY A 175 -7.81 3.03 6.01
C GLY A 175 -9.10 3.20 5.21
N ASN A 176 -9.67 4.42 5.20
CA ASN A 176 -10.91 4.72 4.47
C ASN A 176 -10.77 4.62 2.94
N ASN A 177 -9.53 4.60 2.45
CA ASN A 177 -9.21 4.49 1.03
C ASN A 177 -8.87 3.06 0.60
N ARG A 178 -9.03 2.06 1.48
CA ARG A 178 -8.70 0.67 1.14
C ARG A 178 -9.78 0.04 0.25
N PRO A 179 -9.42 -0.97 -0.56
CA PRO A 179 -10.42 -1.76 -1.28
C PRO A 179 -11.26 -2.61 -0.33
N SER A 180 -12.49 -2.90 -0.73
CA SER A 180 -13.38 -3.85 -0.08
C SER A 180 -13.39 -5.18 -0.81
N ASN A 181 -13.67 -6.26 -0.09
CA ASN A 181 -13.88 -7.58 -0.70
C ASN A 181 -15.10 -7.51 -1.62
N SER A 182 -14.97 -8.07 -2.82
CA SER A 182 -16.02 -8.09 -3.83
C SER A 182 -16.05 -9.44 -4.49
N ALA A 183 -17.20 -10.13 -4.38
CA ALA A 183 -17.40 -11.44 -5.02
C ALA A 183 -17.59 -11.34 -6.55
N THR A 184 -17.88 -10.14 -7.06
CA THR A 184 -18.10 -9.87 -8.49
C THR A 184 -16.83 -9.41 -9.20
N SER A 185 -15.81 -8.97 -8.46
CA SER A 185 -14.52 -8.58 -9.01
C SER A 185 -13.61 -9.79 -9.27
N PRO A 186 -12.96 -9.90 -10.44
CA PRO A 186 -11.98 -10.95 -10.72
C PRO A 186 -10.81 -11.00 -9.73
N SER A 187 -10.42 -9.86 -9.16
CA SER A 187 -9.36 -9.78 -8.15
C SER A 187 -9.86 -10.17 -6.75
N GLY A 188 -11.17 -10.27 -6.55
CA GLY A 188 -11.81 -10.39 -5.24
C GLY A 188 -11.90 -9.07 -4.47
N PHE A 189 -11.46 -7.96 -5.07
CA PHE A 189 -11.39 -6.64 -4.45
C PHE A 189 -11.95 -5.56 -5.37
N GLU A 190 -12.66 -4.59 -4.80
CA GLU A 190 -13.14 -3.41 -5.51
C GLU A 190 -12.84 -2.15 -4.70
N CYS A 191 -12.62 -1.04 -5.38
CA CYS A 191 -12.47 0.23 -4.71
C CYS A 191 -13.85 0.82 -4.39
N PRO A 192 -14.08 1.28 -3.15
CA PRO A 192 -15.33 1.93 -2.82
C PRO A 192 -15.49 3.20 -3.68
N THR A 193 -16.74 3.53 -4.00
CA THR A 193 -17.08 4.85 -4.54
C THR A 193 -16.91 5.87 -3.41
N GLY A 194 -15.69 6.38 -3.26
CA GLY A 194 -15.32 7.34 -2.21
C GLY A 194 -15.79 8.76 -2.53
N GLY A 195 -15.94 9.57 -1.48
CA GLY A 195 -16.16 11.01 -1.58
C GLY A 195 -14.92 11.76 -2.11
N ASP A 196 -15.09 13.06 -2.36
CA ASP A 196 -14.05 13.91 -2.95
C ASP A 196 -12.71 13.85 -2.18
N GLY A 197 -11.64 13.46 -2.88
CA GLY A 197 -10.27 13.42 -2.34
C GLY A 197 -9.80 12.07 -1.79
N ALA A 198 -10.71 11.11 -1.58
CA ALA A 198 -10.40 9.73 -1.23
C ALA A 198 -10.02 8.93 -2.48
N PHE A 199 -8.77 8.49 -2.60
CA PHE A 199 -8.34 7.66 -3.73
C PHE A 199 -7.99 6.25 -3.26
N CYS A 200 -8.73 5.28 -3.77
CA CYS A 200 -8.44 3.87 -3.59
C CYS A 200 -7.68 3.32 -4.80
N ALA A 201 -6.61 2.57 -4.53
CA ALA A 201 -5.93 1.75 -5.52
C ALA A 201 -5.37 0.49 -4.88
N PHE A 202 -5.23 -0.54 -5.71
CA PHE A 202 -4.55 -1.77 -5.35
C PHE A 202 -3.83 -2.35 -6.57
N GLY A 203 -2.82 -3.17 -6.32
CA GLY A 203 -2.04 -3.88 -7.33
C GLY A 203 -1.71 -5.29 -6.86
N ASP A 204 -1.73 -6.24 -7.80
CA ASP A 204 -1.29 -7.61 -7.59
C ASP A 204 0.14 -7.78 -8.12
N PHE A 205 1.02 -8.32 -7.28
CA PHE A 205 2.43 -8.53 -7.57
C PHE A 205 2.76 -10.02 -7.47
N PRO A 206 2.46 -10.80 -8.52
CA PRO A 206 2.84 -12.20 -8.60
C PRO A 206 4.33 -12.31 -8.92
N THR A 207 5.04 -13.14 -8.16
CA THR A 207 6.46 -13.44 -8.36
C THR A 207 6.71 -14.92 -8.17
N THR A 208 7.35 -15.55 -9.15
CA THR A 208 7.71 -16.97 -9.10
C THR A 208 9.22 -17.12 -8.99
N VAL A 209 9.65 -17.94 -8.05
CA VAL A 209 11.05 -18.12 -7.68
C VAL A 209 11.39 -19.60 -7.66
N TYR A 210 12.54 -19.94 -8.22
CA TYR A 210 13.12 -21.26 -8.10
C TYR A 210 14.15 -21.29 -6.96
N ILE A 211 13.96 -22.21 -6.02
CA ILE A 211 14.82 -22.44 -4.87
C ILE A 211 15.84 -23.52 -5.23
N ARG A 212 17.13 -23.24 -4.99
CA ARG A 212 18.20 -24.22 -5.21
C ARG A 212 18.26 -25.22 -4.05
N ASN A 213 18.68 -26.45 -4.36
CA ASN A 213 18.96 -27.47 -3.35
C ASN A 213 20.25 -27.16 -2.61
#